data_AF-A0A847Z8F0-F1
#
_entry.id   AF-A0A847Z8F0-F1
#
_cell.length_a   1.000
_cell.length_b   1.000
_cell.length_c   1.000
_cell.angle_alpha   90.00
_cell.angle_beta   90.00
_cell.angle_gamma   90.00
#
_symmetry.space_group_name_H-M   'P 1'
#
loop_
_entity.id
_entity.type
_entity.pdbx_description
1 polymer ?
#
loop_
_entity_poly.entity_id
_entity_poly.type
_entity_poly.pdbx_seq_one_letter_code
_entity_poly.pdbx_strand_id
1 'polypeptide(L)' 'MTKDEFLKKIEQETPNIGDYDIEINYLTKAGFILGCYYNEQEKIWHIYETDERGIEETIYTAENEEEAYDM' A
#
# COMPACT_ATOMS: atom_id res chain seq x y z
N MET A 1 -2.89 10.90 -11.50
CA MET A 1 -1.53 11.24 -10.99
C MET A 1 -0.50 10.22 -11.47
N THR A 2 0.81 10.47 -11.35
CA THR A 2 1.83 9.45 -11.69
C THR A 2 2.19 8.57 -10.49
N LYS A 3 2.71 7.35 -10.74
CA LYS A 3 3.25 6.45 -9.71
C LYS A 3 4.25 7.12 -8.76
N ASP A 4 5.16 7.96 -9.27
CA ASP A 4 6.13 8.67 -8.44
C ASP A 4 5.46 9.72 -7.53
N GLU A 5 4.47 10.45 -8.06
CA GLU A 5 3.68 11.40 -7.26
C GLU A 5 2.85 10.70 -6.18
N PHE A 6 2.33 9.50 -6.48
CA PHE A 6 1.60 8.67 -5.51
C PHE A 6 2.47 8.27 -4.33
N LEU A 7 3.61 7.65 -4.62
CA LEU A 7 4.51 7.17 -3.59
C LEU A 7 4.99 8.34 -2.72
N LYS A 8 5.37 9.46 -3.34
CA LYS A 8 5.76 10.67 -2.61
C LYS A 8 4.65 11.24 -1.73
N LYS A 9 3.40 11.21 -2.17
CA LYS A 9 2.27 11.68 -1.35
C LYS A 9 2.11 10.82 -0.10
N ILE A 10 2.11 9.49 -0.25
CA ILE A 10 1.99 8.58 0.90
C ILE A 10 3.16 8.77 1.87
N GLU A 11 4.39 8.87 1.37
CA GLU A 11 5.58 9.13 2.21
C GLU A 11 5.49 10.46 2.97
N GLN A 12 4.82 11.48 2.41
CA GLN A 12 4.68 12.79 3.03
C GLN A 12 3.54 12.88 4.03
N GLU A 13 2.47 12.11 3.84
CA GLU A 13 1.29 12.19 4.71
C GLU A 13 1.52 11.56 6.07
N THR A 14 2.37 10.53 6.18
CA THR A 14 2.69 9.80 7.42
C THR A 14 1.48 9.71 8.36
N PRO A 15 0.34 9.15 7.89
CA PRO A 15 -0.90 9.18 8.66
C PRO A 15 -0.72 8.39 9.95
N ASN A 16 -1.33 8.88 11.03
CA ASN A 16 -1.33 8.17 12.31
C ASN A 16 -2.33 7.00 12.23
N ILE A 17 -1.82 5.83 11.88
CA ILE A 17 -2.58 4.58 11.70
C ILE A 17 -2.44 3.62 12.91
N GLY A 18 -2.05 4.15 14.07
CA GLY A 18 -1.89 3.36 15.29
C GLY A 18 -0.57 2.57 15.32
N ASP A 19 -0.66 1.26 15.60
CA ASP A 19 0.49 0.35 15.69
C ASP A 19 0.98 -0.15 14.31
N TYR A 20 0.34 0.28 13.22
CA TYR A 20 0.72 -0.11 11.89
C TYR A 20 1.81 0.81 11.32
N ASP A 21 2.76 0.22 10.59
CA ASP A 21 3.72 0.95 9.75
C ASP A 21 3.29 0.93 8.28
N ILE A 22 3.76 1.89 7.49
CA ILE A 22 3.43 2.01 6.07
C ILE A 22 4.61 1.60 5.22
N GLU A 23 4.39 0.65 4.32
CA GLU A 23 5.40 0.22 3.35
C GLU A 23 4.85 0.26 1.93
N ILE A 24 5.49 1.06 1.08
CA ILE A 24 5.00 1.31 -0.28
C ILE A 24 5.93 0.74 -1.33
N ASN A 25 5.35 0.41 -2.48
CA ASN A 25 6.03 -0.07 -3.69
C ASN A 25 6.65 -1.48 -3.59
N TYR A 26 6.43 -2.21 -2.49
CA TYR A 26 6.85 -3.60 -2.36
C TYR A 26 5.97 -4.37 -1.38
N LEU A 27 6.07 -5.70 -1.43
CA LEU A 27 5.39 -6.64 -0.53
C LEU A 27 6.35 -7.03 0.61
N THR A 28 5.86 -7.00 1.85
CA THR A 28 6.65 -7.35 3.04
C THR A 28 5.97 -8.42 3.88
N LYS A 29 6.77 -9.09 4.72
CA LYS A 29 6.33 -10.04 5.74
C LYS A 29 6.61 -9.54 7.16
N ALA A 30 6.91 -8.25 7.30
CA ALA A 30 6.85 -7.62 8.61
C ALA A 30 5.40 -7.65 9.09
N GLY A 31 5.19 -7.70 10.41
CA GLY A 31 3.86 -7.65 10.98
C GLY A 31 3.38 -6.23 11.20
N PHE A 32 2.06 -6.04 11.24
CA PHE A 32 1.41 -4.73 11.39
C PHE A 32 1.84 -3.73 10.32
N ILE A 33 1.83 -4.15 9.06
CA ILE A 33 2.10 -3.27 7.92
C ILE A 33 0.83 -3.02 7.15
N LEU A 34 0.56 -1.75 6.81
CA LEU A 34 -0.37 -1.35 5.77
C LEU A 34 0.46 -0.92 4.56
N GLY A 35 0.38 -1.65 3.47
CA GLY A 35 1.24 -1.43 2.32
C GLY A 35 0.52 -1.42 1.00
N CYS A 36 1.22 -0.96 -0.04
CA CYS A 36 0.72 -1.03 -1.40
C CYS A 36 1.82 -1.38 -2.40
N TYR A 37 1.47 -2.13 -3.43
CA TYR A 37 2.39 -2.43 -4.53
C TYR A 37 1.65 -2.44 -5.87
N TYR A 38 2.36 -2.12 -6.94
CA TYR A 38 1.81 -2.18 -8.29
C TYR A 38 2.15 -3.53 -8.93
N ASN A 39 1.13 -4.29 -9.33
CA ASN A 39 1.31 -5.52 -10.06
C ASN A 39 1.40 -5.22 -11.56
N GLU A 40 2.61 -5.33 -12.13
CA GLU A 40 2.88 -5.08 -13.56
C GLU A 40 2.16 -6.06 -14.51
N GLN A 41 1.83 -7.27 -14.06
CA GLN A 41 1.14 -8.27 -14.89
C GLN A 41 -0.35 -7.95 -15.01
N GLU A 42 -0.98 -7.57 -13.90
CA GLU A 42 -2.39 -7.23 -13.83
C GLU A 42 -2.66 -5.76 -14.17
N LYS A 43 -1.62 -4.92 -14.09
CA LYS A 43 -1.67 -3.45 -14.17
C LYS A 43 -2.57 -2.82 -13.11
N ILE A 44 -2.57 -3.41 -11.92
CA ILE A 44 -3.45 -3.06 -10.79
C ILE A 44 -2.59 -2.79 -9.56
N TRP A 45 -2.98 -1.79 -8.79
CA TRP A 45 -2.47 -1.56 -7.44
C TRP A 45 -3.14 -2.51 -6.47
N HIS A 46 -2.34 -3.16 -5.65
CA HIS A 46 -2.79 -3.98 -4.54
C HIS A 46 -2.46 -3.24 -3.25
N ILE A 47 -3.48 -3.00 -2.43
CA ILE A 47 -3.35 -2.48 -1.08
C ILE A 47 -3.55 -3.68 -0.16
N TYR A 48 -2.59 -3.90 0.72
CA TYR A 48 -2.56 -5.07 1.59
C TYR A 48 -2.29 -4.64 3.03
N GLU A 49 -2.75 -5.44 3.97
CA GLU A 49 -2.29 -5.37 5.34
C GLU A 49 -1.61 -6.67 5.76
N THR A 50 -0.86 -6.62 6.85
CA THR A 50 -0.26 -7.81 7.46
C THR A 50 -0.61 -7.90 8.93
N ASP A 51 -0.92 -9.11 9.39
CA ASP A 51 -1.15 -9.39 10.81
C ASP A 51 0.16 -9.38 11.62
N GLU A 52 0.08 -9.69 12.92
CA GLU A 52 1.25 -9.76 13.81
C GLU A 52 2.34 -10.74 13.35
N ARG A 53 2.01 -11.69 12.47
CA ARG A 53 2.87 -12.77 11.97
C ARG A 53 3.38 -12.49 10.56
N GLY A 54 3.03 -11.36 9.97
CA GLY A 54 3.39 -11.00 8.60
C GLY A 54 2.60 -11.79 7.55
N ILE A 55 1.40 -12.28 7.89
CA ILE A 55 0.49 -12.89 6.91
C ILE A 55 -0.20 -11.77 6.17
N GLU A 56 0.05 -11.70 4.85
CA GLU A 56 -0.53 -10.70 3.96
C GLU A 56 -1.99 -11.00 3.62
N GLU A 57 -2.82 -9.95 3.63
CA GLU A 57 -4.18 -9.96 3.11
C GLU A 57 -4.38 -8.73 2.22
N THR A 58 -4.77 -8.95 0.96
CA THR A 58 -5.16 -7.84 0.07
C THR A 58 -6.50 -7.29 0.51
N ILE A 59 -6.53 -6.04 0.96
CA ILE A 59 -7.73 -5.37 1.45
C ILE A 59 -8.46 -4.60 0.34
N TYR A 60 -7.73 -4.15 -0.68
CA TYR A 60 -8.30 -3.43 -1.82
C TYR A 60 -7.41 -3.54 -3.05
N THR A 61 -8.03 -3.37 -4.22
CA THR A 61 -7.31 -3.26 -5.48
C THR A 61 -7.82 -2.07 -6.26
N ALA A 62 -6.91 -1.32 -6.87
CA ALA A 62 -7.23 -0.12 -7.63
C ALA A 62 -6.62 -0.16 -9.03
N GLU A 63 -7.35 0.29 -10.04
CA GLU A 63 -6.86 0.27 -11.44
C GLU A 63 -5.85 1.38 -11.74
N ASN A 64 -5.79 2.42 -10.89
CA ASN A 64 -4.96 3.60 -11.10
C ASN A 64 -4.55 4.24 -9.76
N GLU A 65 -3.56 5.13 -9.82
CA GLU A 65 -2.97 5.79 -8.66
C GLU A 65 -3.94 6.71 -7.89
N GLU A 66 -4.93 7.31 -8.56
CA GLU A 66 -5.90 8.19 -7.90
C GLU A 66 -6.89 7.39 -7.07
N GLU A 67 -7.40 6.29 -7.61
CA GLU A 67 -8.27 5.36 -6.90
C GLU A 67 -7.56 4.66 -5.74
N ALA A 68 -6.28 4.34 -5.90
CA ALA A 68 -5.47 3.76 -4.83
C ALA A 68 -5.23 4.73 -3.65
N TYR A 69 -5.30 6.05 -3.90
CA TYR A 69 -5.04 7.09 -2.91
C TYR A 69 -6.32 7.59 -2.20
N ASP A 70 -7.48 7.53 -2.85
CA ASP A 70 -8.76 8.02 -2.29
C ASP A 70 -9.41 7.02 -1.30
N MET A 71 -8.84 5.82 -1.14
CA MET A 71 -9.35 4.75 -0.28
C MET A 71 -9.02 4.98 1.20
#